data_AF-A0A8C2PZ64-F1
#
_entry.id   AF-A0A8C2PZ64-F1
#
_cell.length_a   1.000
_cell.length_b   1.000
_cell.length_c   1.000
_cell.angle_alpha   90.00
_cell.angle_beta   90.00
_cell.angle_gamma   90.00
#
_symmetry.space_group_name_H-M   'P 1'
#
loop_
_entity.id
_entity.type
_entity.pdbx_description
1 polymer ?
#
loop_
_entity_poly.entity_id
_entity_poly.type
_entity_poly.pdbx_seq_one_letter_code
_entity_poly.pdbx_strand_id
1 'polypeptide(L)' 'SSSPSPAVKILWRNVMEMQCTLVSVNGARVELADGRALTLGRGPETRNTDKKCSRHQVLSRVYTEYK' A
#
# COMPACT_ATOMS: atom_id res chain seq x y z
N SER A 1 -7.53 35.17 10.36
CA SER A 1 -8.49 34.41 9.54
C SER A 1 -8.18 34.61 8.07
N SER A 2 -7.06 34.04 7.60
CA SER A 2 -6.65 34.11 6.20
C SER A 2 -6.91 32.75 5.57
N SER A 3 -8.02 32.64 4.85
CA SER A 3 -8.34 31.45 4.04
C SER A 3 -7.22 31.22 3.02
N PRO A 4 -6.54 30.06 3.00
CA PRO A 4 -5.47 29.84 2.03
C PRO A 4 -6.04 29.66 0.61
N SER A 5 -5.37 30.26 -0.38
CA SER A 5 -5.72 30.23 -1.81
C SER A 5 -5.92 28.80 -2.33
N PRO A 6 -6.84 28.60 -3.31
CA PRO A 6 -7.19 27.27 -3.83
C PRO A 6 -6.02 26.49 -4.44
N ALA A 7 -4.98 27.17 -4.92
CA ALA A 7 -3.74 26.54 -5.41
C ALA A 7 -2.96 25.81 -4.31
N VAL A 8 -2.97 26.34 -3.08
CA VAL A 8 -2.33 25.70 -1.92
C VAL A 8 -3.07 24.42 -1.55
N LYS A 9 -4.42 24.40 -1.64
CA LYS A 9 -5.19 23.18 -1.35
C LYS A 9 -4.94 22.04 -2.36
N ILE A 10 -4.60 22.35 -3.61
CA ILE A 10 -4.33 21.35 -4.66
C ILE A 10 -2.88 20.84 -4.55
N LEU A 11 -1.93 21.71 -4.18
CA LEU A 11 -0.53 21.34 -3.94
C LEU A 11 -0.36 20.51 -2.66
N TRP A 12 -1.07 20.83 -1.57
CA TRP A 12 -1.03 20.03 -0.33
C TRP A 12 -1.78 18.69 -0.45
N ARG A 13 -2.74 18.55 -1.37
CA ARG A 13 -3.38 17.25 -1.68
C ARG A 13 -2.49 16.29 -2.46
N ASN A 14 -1.47 16.80 -3.17
CA ASN A 14 -0.55 15.97 -3.96
C ASN A 14 0.77 15.70 -3.24
N VAL A 15 0.93 16.19 -2.00
CA VAL A 15 2.12 15.98 -1.21
C VAL A 15 1.84 14.83 -0.26
N MET A 16 2.51 13.71 -0.54
CA MET A 16 2.70 12.52 0.31
C MET A 16 1.73 11.33 0.17
N GLU A 17 1.42 10.88 -1.05
CA GLU A 17 1.05 9.46 -1.22
C GLU A 17 2.32 8.60 -1.11
N MET A 18 2.61 8.10 0.09
CA MET A 18 3.64 7.08 0.28
C MET A 18 3.09 5.73 -0.16
N GLN A 19 3.69 5.19 -1.21
CA GLN A 19 3.39 3.85 -1.71
C GLN A 19 4.58 2.94 -1.37
N CYS A 20 4.34 1.95 -0.52
CA CYS A 20 5.29 0.87 -0.28
C CYS A 20 5.07 -0.24 -1.31
N THR A 21 6.12 -0.93 -1.75
CA THR A 21 5.95 -2.13 -2.57
C THR A 21 6.49 -3.33 -1.81
N LEU A 22 5.64 -4.33 -1.57
CA LEU A 22 6.08 -5.63 -1.11
C LEU A 22 6.67 -6.40 -2.30
N VAL A 23 7.95 -6.72 -2.21
CA VAL A 23 8.66 -7.48 -3.25
C VAL A 23 8.96 -8.88 -2.73
N SER A 24 8.49 -9.87 -3.48
CA SER A 24 8.77 -11.28 -3.19
C SER A 24 10.05 -11.73 -3.90
N VAL A 25 10.72 -12.75 -3.34
CA VAL A 25 11.89 -13.40 -3.95
C VAL A 25 11.60 -13.99 -5.35
N ASN A 26 10.34 -14.28 -5.65
CA ASN A 26 9.88 -14.78 -6.95
C ASN A 26 9.57 -13.68 -7.98
N GLY A 27 9.84 -12.41 -7.64
CA GLY A 27 9.61 -11.24 -8.47
C GLY A 27 8.18 -10.69 -8.45
N ALA A 28 7.27 -11.26 -7.64
CA ALA A 28 5.94 -10.67 -7.44
C ALA A 28 6.06 -9.32 -6.70
N ARG A 29 5.22 -8.37 -7.08
CA ARG A 29 5.20 -7.01 -6.53
C ARG A 29 3.78 -6.66 -6.16
N VAL A 30 3.55 -6.28 -4.90
CA VAL A 30 2.24 -5.85 -4.41
C VAL A 30 2.37 -4.43 -3.84
N GLU A 31 1.58 -3.50 -4.36
CA GLU A 31 1.55 -2.12 -3.91
C GLU A 31 0.75 -2.00 -2.61
N LEU A 32 1.35 -1.40 -1.60
CA LEU A 32 0.79 -1.14 -0.28
C LEU A 32 0.64 0.37 -0.13
N ALA A 33 -0.60 0.85 -0.22
CA ALA A 33 -0.93 2.23 0.05
C ALA A 33 -1.01 2.49 1.56
N ASP A 34 -0.60 3.69 1.97
CA ASP A 34 -0.69 4.14 3.36
C ASP A 34 -2.09 3.91 3.95
N GLY A 35 -2.13 3.30 5.14
CA GLY A 35 -3.37 3.07 5.85
C GLY A 35 -4.35 2.10 5.17
N ARG A 36 -3.99 1.44 4.05
CA ARG A 36 -4.84 0.43 3.39
C ARG A 36 -4.41 -0.97 3.80
N ALA A 37 -5.37 -1.76 4.30
CA ALA A 37 -5.13 -3.16 4.61
C ALA A 37 -5.29 -4.01 3.34
N LEU A 38 -4.32 -4.90 3.09
CA LEU A 38 -4.34 -5.87 2.00
C LEU A 38 -4.23 -7.28 2.55
N THR A 39 -5.13 -8.14 2.10
CA THR A 39 -5.07 -9.56 2.42
C THR A 39 -4.19 -10.27 1.39
N LEU A 40 -3.13 -10.93 1.87
CA LEU A 40 -2.17 -11.66 1.04
C LEU A 40 -2.28 -13.16 1.29
N GLY A 41 -1.97 -13.94 0.26
CA GLY A 41 -2.04 -15.39 0.31
C GLY A 41 -1.63 -16.00 -1.02
N ARG A 42 -2.01 -17.25 -1.27
CA ARG A 42 -1.82 -17.88 -2.59
C ARG A 42 -2.66 -17.18 -3.66
N GLY A 43 -2.10 -16.97 -4.84
CA GLY A 43 -2.80 -16.28 -5.92
C GLY A 43 -1.85 -15.64 -6.93
N PRO A 44 -2.41 -15.09 -8.03
CA PRO A 44 -1.62 -14.43 -9.07
C PRO A 44 -0.91 -13.18 -8.54
N GLU A 45 -1.49 -12.49 -7.56
CA GLU A 45 -0.97 -11.25 -6.98
C GLU A 45 0.39 -11.44 -6.29
N THR A 46 0.55 -12.54 -5.54
CA THR A 46 1.79 -12.90 -4.82
C THR A 46 2.64 -13.93 -5.57
N ARG A 47 2.13 -14.41 -6.71
CA ARG A 47 2.70 -15.52 -7.50
C ARG A 47 2.97 -16.77 -6.65
N ASN A 48 2.17 -16.99 -5.59
CA ASN A 48 2.27 -18.16 -4.74
C ASN A 48 1.21 -19.20 -5.17
N THR A 49 1.68 -20.38 -5.60
CA THR A 49 0.85 -21.51 -6.02
C THR A 49 0.84 -22.66 -5.01
N ASP A 50 1.51 -22.51 -3.87
CA ASP A 50 1.57 -23.54 -2.85
C ASP A 50 0.19 -23.81 -2.26
N LYS A 51 -0.19 -25.09 -2.22
CA LYS A 51 -1.53 -25.50 -1.78
C LYS A 51 -1.70 -25.41 -0.26
N LYS A 52 -0.62 -25.37 0.52
CA LYS A 52 -0.66 -25.17 1.98
C LYS A 52 -0.87 -23.70 2.32
N CYS A 53 -0.55 -22.79 1.42
CA CYS A 53 -0.83 -21.38 1.57
C CYS A 53 -2.33 -21.10 1.35
N SER A 54 -2.95 -20.35 2.27
CA SER A 54 -4.34 -19.89 2.12
C SER A 54 -4.40 -18.66 1.22
N ARG A 55 -5.54 -18.38 0.58
CA ARG A 55 -5.76 -17.12 -0.16
C ARG A 55 -5.81 -15.90 0.76
N HIS A 56 -6.20 -16.10 2.02
CA HIS A 56 -6.32 -15.05 3.02
C HIS A 56 -5.42 -15.31 4.22
N GLN A 57 -4.15 -15.56 3.96
CA GLN A 57 -3.25 -16.04 5.01
C GLN A 57 -2.81 -14.93 5.95
N VAL A 58 -2.55 -13.73 5.44
CA VAL A 58 -2.09 -12.60 6.25
C VAL A 58 -2.76 -11.30 5.83
N LEU A 59 -3.01 -10.43 6.80
CA LEU A 59 -3.45 -9.05 6.56
C LEU A 59 -2.24 -8.14 6.79
N SER A 60 -1.81 -7.43 5.76
CA SER A 60 -0.72 -6.45 5.85
C SER A 60 -1.27 -5.04 5.71
N ARG A 61 -0.81 -4.13 6.57
CA ARG A 61 -1.16 -2.71 6.54
C ARG A 61 0.08 -1.91 6.91
N VAL A 62 0.43 -0.94 6.07
CA VAL A 62 1.53 -0.02 6.33
C VAL A 62 0.98 1.32 6.79
N TYR A 63 1.70 1.99 7.68
CA TYR A 63 1.43 3.35 8.09
C TYR A 63 2.73 4.13 7.98
N THR A 64 2.65 5.26 7.32
CA THR A 64 3.73 6.22 7.20
C THR A 64 3.58 7.20 8.34
N GLU A 65 4.51 7.16 9.28
CA GLU A 65 4.61 8.21 10.29
C GLU A 65 5.47 9.35 9.73
N TYR A 66 4.88 10.54 9.61
CA TYR A 66 5.64 11.77 9.39
C TYR A 66 6.07 12.31 10.75
N LYS A 67 7.38 12.44 10.95
CA LYS A 67 7.98 12.98 12.17
C LYS A 67 8.09 14.50 12.12
#